data_AF-A0A6D2KSS7-F1
#
_entry.id   AF-A0A6D2KSS7-F1
#
_cell.length_a   1.000
_cell.length_b   1.000
_cell.length_c   1.000
_cell.angle_alpha   90.00
_cell.angle_beta   90.00
_cell.angle_gamma   90.00
#
_symmetry.space_group_name_H-M   'P 1'
#
loop_
_entity.id
_entity.type
_entity.pdbx_description
1 polymer ?
#
loop_
_entity_poly.entity_id
_entity_poly.type
_entity_poly.pdbx_seq_one_letter_code
_entity_poly.pdbx_strand_id
1 'polypeptide(L)'
;MADKAWFYGCRFISVQDTLADGFGRHYFQNCYIEGAIDFIWGYGQSIYQNCMIYVKGVTSKEMLENEGMLAGFITAQGRESEHDTSGFVFNNCVIEGDGKAFLGRAYRGYSRVVFYGTTMSSVVVPEGWNAWHYKGHEYVIVITSIP
;
A
#
# COMPACT_ATOMS: atom_id res chain seq x y z
N MET A 1 5.46 9.24 -16.58
CA MET A 1 5.73 7.83 -16.22
C MET A 1 7.14 7.49 -16.69
N ALA A 2 7.89 6.70 -15.93
CA ALA A 2 9.30 6.36 -16.18
C ALA A 2 9.48 4.84 -16.13
N ASP A 3 10.57 4.32 -16.65
CA ASP A 3 10.94 2.90 -16.50
C ASP A 3 12.39 2.82 -16.04
N LYS A 4 12.70 1.80 -15.22
CA LYS A 4 13.99 1.65 -14.53
C LYS A 4 14.34 2.87 -13.67
N ALA A 5 13.34 3.48 -13.03
CA ALA A 5 13.58 4.58 -12.10
C ALA A 5 13.97 4.03 -10.72
N TRP A 6 14.91 4.71 -10.07
CA TRP A 6 15.36 4.38 -8.73
C TRP A 6 15.28 5.63 -7.85
N PHE A 7 14.64 5.49 -6.70
CA PHE A 7 14.55 6.50 -5.66
C PHE A 7 15.26 5.98 -4.41
N TYR A 8 16.22 6.76 -3.91
CA TYR A 8 17.05 6.38 -2.77
C TYR A 8 17.02 7.48 -1.71
N GLY A 9 16.65 7.14 -0.48
CA GLY A 9 16.64 8.09 0.64
C GLY A 9 15.62 9.23 0.50
N CYS A 10 14.60 9.06 -0.35
CA CYS A 10 13.58 10.07 -0.60
C CYS A 10 12.49 10.04 0.48
N ARG A 11 11.80 11.19 0.66
CA ARG A 11 10.58 11.28 1.47
C ARG A 11 9.40 11.66 0.57
N PHE A 12 8.34 10.87 0.60
CA PHE A 12 7.07 11.14 -0.09
C PHE A 12 5.99 11.31 0.98
N ILE A 13 5.36 12.49 1.05
CA ILE A 13 4.44 12.85 2.15
C ILE A 13 3.22 13.54 1.57
N SER A 14 2.06 12.96 1.82
CA SER A 14 0.73 13.52 1.55
C SER A 14 -0.28 12.75 2.42
N VAL A 15 -1.58 12.87 2.15
CA VAL A 15 -2.63 12.15 2.88
C VAL A 15 -3.29 11.10 2.01
N GLN A 16 -3.79 11.50 0.86
CA GLN A 16 -4.39 10.60 -0.11
C GLN A 16 -3.55 10.60 -1.38
N ASP A 17 -3.42 9.42 -2.00
CA ASP A 17 -2.76 9.23 -3.28
C ASP A 17 -1.29 9.72 -3.29
N THR A 18 -0.57 9.61 -2.15
CA THR A 18 0.78 10.17 -1.95
C THR A 18 1.78 9.78 -3.05
N LEU A 19 1.85 8.49 -3.37
CA LEU A 19 2.77 7.95 -4.36
C LEU A 19 1.98 7.27 -5.48
N ALA A 20 1.82 7.99 -6.59
CA ALA A 20 1.28 7.46 -7.84
C ALA A 20 2.36 6.65 -8.59
N ASP A 21 2.48 5.37 -8.23
CA ASP A 21 3.37 4.38 -8.82
C ASP A 21 2.77 3.80 -10.12
N GLY A 22 2.84 4.61 -11.19
CA GLY A 22 2.29 4.30 -12.51
C GLY A 22 3.09 3.25 -13.31
N PHE A 23 2.78 3.12 -14.60
CA PHE A 23 3.40 2.10 -15.46
C PHE A 23 4.92 2.25 -15.54
N GLY A 24 5.63 1.15 -15.30
CA GLY A 24 7.09 1.07 -15.34
C GLY A 24 7.66 0.14 -14.29
N ARG A 25 8.97 -0.07 -14.34
CA ARG A 25 9.73 -0.73 -13.27
C ARG A 25 10.36 0.30 -12.36
N HIS A 26 10.06 0.23 -11.08
CA HIS A 26 10.57 1.18 -10.09
C HIS A 26 11.22 0.47 -8.92
N TYR A 27 12.27 1.10 -8.40
CA TYR A 27 12.93 0.67 -7.18
C TYR A 27 12.92 1.83 -6.18
N PHE A 28 12.38 1.58 -4.99
CA PHE A 28 12.40 2.52 -3.87
C PHE A 28 13.23 1.91 -2.77
N GLN A 29 14.32 2.57 -2.37
CA GLN A 29 15.24 2.02 -1.37
C GLN A 29 15.52 3.03 -0.26
N ASN A 30 15.40 2.58 0.99
CA ASN A 30 15.62 3.42 2.17
C ASN A 30 14.76 4.70 2.15
N CYS A 31 13.57 4.63 1.54
CA CYS A 31 12.66 5.76 1.43
C CYS A 31 11.72 5.83 2.63
N TYR A 32 11.18 7.02 2.88
CA TYR A 32 10.07 7.25 3.79
C TYR A 32 8.83 7.59 2.97
N ILE A 33 7.73 6.88 3.19
CA ILE A 33 6.47 7.09 2.48
C ILE A 33 5.35 7.24 3.51
N GLU A 34 4.66 8.37 3.51
CA GLU A 34 3.61 8.70 4.48
C GLU A 34 2.28 9.00 3.79
N GLY A 35 1.21 8.45 4.36
CA GLY A 35 -0.15 8.79 3.97
C GLY A 35 -1.20 7.96 4.71
N ALA A 36 -2.44 8.11 4.29
CA ALA A 36 -3.61 7.51 4.92
C ALA A 36 -4.47 6.71 3.93
N ILE A 37 -4.85 7.31 2.80
CA ILE A 37 -5.82 6.71 1.85
C ILE A 37 -5.13 6.39 0.54
N ASP A 38 -5.11 5.11 0.16
CA ASP A 38 -4.51 4.60 -1.10
C ASP A 38 -3.13 5.21 -1.38
N PHE A 39 -2.33 5.40 -0.34
CA PHE A 39 -1.22 6.34 -0.44
C PHE A 39 -0.02 5.79 -1.22
N ILE A 40 -0.02 4.49 -1.55
CA ILE A 40 0.82 3.88 -2.58
C ILE A 40 -0.11 3.17 -3.58
N TRP A 41 -0.29 3.76 -4.77
CA TRP A 41 -1.28 3.28 -5.72
C TRP A 41 -0.77 3.30 -7.16
N GLY A 42 -1.39 2.50 -8.01
CA GLY A 42 -1.08 2.43 -9.44
C GLY A 42 -0.86 1.01 -9.93
N TYR A 43 -0.08 0.87 -10.99
CA TYR A 43 0.07 -0.35 -11.79
C TYR A 43 1.55 -0.60 -12.16
N GLY A 44 2.48 -0.08 -11.35
CA GLY A 44 3.91 -0.33 -11.47
C GLY A 44 4.31 -1.77 -11.16
N GLN A 45 5.47 -2.17 -11.68
CA GLN A 45 6.20 -3.36 -11.25
C GLN A 45 7.33 -2.90 -10.33
N SER A 46 7.07 -2.89 -9.02
CA SER A 46 7.87 -2.09 -8.09
C SER A 46 8.32 -2.87 -6.88
N ILE A 47 9.56 -2.59 -6.45
CA ILE A 47 10.11 -3.07 -5.19
C ILE A 47 10.35 -1.87 -4.28
N TYR A 48 9.85 -1.99 -3.05
CA TYR A 48 10.08 -1.10 -1.92
C TYR A 48 10.99 -1.84 -0.94
N GLN A 49 12.24 -1.43 -0.83
CA GLN A 49 13.27 -2.09 -0.03
C GLN A 49 13.67 -1.23 1.16
N ASN A 50 13.62 -1.80 2.36
CA ASN A 50 14.07 -1.13 3.58
C ASN A 50 13.41 0.25 3.77
N CYS A 51 12.17 0.40 3.32
CA CYS A 51 11.42 1.64 3.42
C CYS A 51 10.70 1.72 4.77
N MET A 52 10.55 2.94 5.27
CA MET A 52 9.59 3.26 6.32
C MET A 52 8.26 3.64 5.68
N ILE A 53 7.21 2.91 6.01
CA ILE A 53 5.84 3.16 5.56
C ILE A 53 5.06 3.70 6.76
N TYR A 54 4.78 4.99 6.76
CA TYR A 54 4.14 5.68 7.88
C TYR A 54 2.65 5.89 7.62
N VAL A 55 1.81 5.24 8.42
CA VAL A 55 0.35 5.34 8.37
C VAL A 55 -0.10 6.57 9.14
N LYS A 56 -0.55 7.59 8.42
CA LYS A 56 -1.05 8.83 9.00
C LYS A 56 -2.49 8.67 9.48
N GLY A 57 -2.74 9.02 10.74
CA GLY A 57 -4.08 9.09 11.31
C GLY A 57 -4.94 10.14 10.63
N VAL A 58 -6.12 9.73 10.18
CA VAL A 58 -7.17 10.62 9.65
C VAL A 58 -8.50 10.27 10.30
N THR A 59 -9.38 11.25 10.42
CA THR A 59 -10.73 11.09 10.97
C THR A 59 -11.75 11.62 9.97
N SER A 60 -12.96 11.07 9.99
CA SER A 60 -14.09 11.62 9.22
C SER A 60 -14.87 12.62 10.07
N LYS A 61 -15.64 13.49 9.43
CA LYS A 61 -16.50 14.45 10.15
C LYS A 61 -17.49 13.75 11.10
N GLU A 62 -17.95 12.55 10.73
CA GLU A 62 -18.86 11.73 11.55
C GLU A 62 -18.14 11.04 12.71
N MET A 63 -16.84 10.75 12.57
CA MET A 63 -16.02 10.11 13.62
C MET A 63 -15.42 11.12 14.61
N LEU A 64 -15.48 12.42 14.32
CA LEU A 64 -15.03 13.47 15.23
C LEU A 64 -15.71 13.40 16.60
N GLU A 65 -16.97 12.97 16.64
CA GLU A 65 -17.77 12.90 17.87
C GLU A 65 -17.42 11.69 18.75
N ASN A 66 -16.78 10.66 18.20
CA ASN A 66 -16.47 9.40 18.89
C ASN A 66 -14.96 9.13 19.01
N GLU A 67 -14.13 10.14 18.78
CA GLU A 67 -12.65 10.05 18.77
C GLU A 67 -12.11 8.89 17.91
N GLY A 68 -12.89 8.51 16.88
CA GLY A 68 -12.59 7.39 15.99
C GLY A 68 -11.57 7.77 14.93
N MET A 69 -10.70 6.82 14.57
CA MET A 69 -9.85 6.92 13.39
C MET A 69 -10.48 6.16 12.23
N LEU A 70 -10.47 6.77 11.06
CA LEU A 70 -10.82 6.08 9.83
C LEU A 70 -9.66 5.15 9.44
N ALA A 71 -9.97 3.87 9.26
CA ALA A 71 -8.99 2.94 8.71
C ALA A 71 -8.77 3.23 7.23
N GLY A 72 -7.54 3.62 6.89
CA GLY A 72 -7.10 3.88 5.52
C GLY A 72 -6.60 2.64 4.79
N PHE A 73 -5.84 2.86 3.71
CA PHE A 73 -5.29 1.79 2.88
C PHE A 73 -3.86 2.14 2.48
N ILE A 74 -2.91 1.26 2.82
CA ILE A 74 -1.51 1.46 2.42
C ILE A 74 -1.37 1.34 0.91
N THR A 75 -1.96 0.29 0.32
CA THR A 75 -1.84 0.03 -1.11
C THR A 75 -3.19 0.00 -1.84
N ALA A 76 -3.16 0.48 -3.08
CA ALA A 76 -4.25 0.31 -4.05
C ALA A 76 -3.66 -0.10 -5.41
N GLN A 77 -3.23 -1.37 -5.51
CA GLN A 77 -2.58 -1.91 -6.70
C GLN A 77 -3.61 -2.30 -7.77
N GLY A 78 -3.42 -1.79 -8.99
CA GLY A 78 -4.34 -1.78 -10.12
C GLY A 78 -4.06 -2.79 -11.24
N ARG A 79 -3.47 -3.95 -10.95
CA ARG A 79 -3.25 -5.02 -11.95
C ARG A 79 -4.58 -5.55 -12.49
N GLU A 80 -4.69 -5.63 -13.82
CA GLU A 80 -5.97 -5.91 -14.51
C GLU A 80 -6.09 -7.33 -15.10
N SER A 81 -5.01 -8.10 -15.21
CA SER A 81 -5.07 -9.47 -15.76
C SER A 81 -4.02 -10.40 -15.19
N GLU A 82 -4.21 -11.71 -15.38
CA GLU A 82 -3.23 -12.74 -15.00
C GLU A 82 -1.91 -12.66 -15.77
N HIS A 83 -1.93 -12.15 -17.00
CA HIS A 83 -0.74 -11.99 -17.84
C HIS A 83 0.05 -10.72 -17.54
N ASP A 84 -0.54 -9.78 -16.80
CA ASP A 84 0.16 -8.58 -16.37
C ASP A 84 1.22 -8.91 -15.31
N THR A 85 2.44 -8.42 -15.51
CA THR A 85 3.59 -8.63 -14.62
C THR A 85 3.71 -7.58 -13.51
N SER A 86 2.82 -6.59 -13.47
CA SER A 86 2.77 -5.51 -12.47
C SER A 86 2.49 -6.00 -11.04
N GLY A 87 2.93 -5.24 -10.04
CA GLY A 87 2.77 -5.63 -8.65
C GLY A 87 3.72 -4.88 -7.74
N PHE A 88 3.36 -4.82 -6.46
CA PHE A 88 4.18 -4.17 -5.44
C PHE A 88 4.77 -5.22 -4.51
N VAL A 89 6.07 -5.13 -4.26
CA VAL A 89 6.78 -5.97 -3.30
C VAL A 89 7.43 -5.06 -2.26
N PHE A 90 7.02 -5.22 -1.01
CA PHE A 90 7.63 -4.58 0.15
C PHE A 90 8.57 -5.59 0.79
N ASN A 91 9.87 -5.32 0.72
CA ASN A 91 10.93 -6.20 1.20
C ASN A 91 11.68 -5.53 2.36
N ASN A 92 11.64 -6.16 3.54
CA ASN A 92 12.30 -5.68 4.75
C ASN A 92 11.92 -4.24 5.13
N CYS A 93 10.66 -3.86 4.91
CA CYS A 93 10.14 -2.56 5.30
C CYS A 93 9.70 -2.54 6.77
N VAL A 94 9.35 -1.34 7.26
CA VAL A 94 8.68 -1.16 8.55
C VAL A 94 7.37 -0.41 8.31
N ILE A 95 6.27 -0.91 8.89
CA ILE A 95 4.96 -0.26 8.88
C ILE A 95 4.60 0.21 10.30
N GLU A 96 4.62 1.52 10.49
CA GLU A 96 4.33 2.21 11.74
C GLU A 96 3.46 3.45 11.48
N GLY A 97 3.03 4.15 12.52
CA GLY A 97 2.22 5.34 12.34
C GLY A 97 1.38 5.72 13.56
N ASP A 98 0.59 6.77 13.40
CA ASP A 98 -0.38 7.27 14.37
C ASP A 98 -1.83 7.01 13.91
N GLY A 99 -2.02 6.23 12.85
CA GLY A 99 -3.32 5.90 12.27
C GLY A 99 -3.70 4.42 12.32
N LYS A 100 -4.73 4.09 11.55
CA LYS A 100 -5.16 2.71 11.27
C LYS A 100 -5.25 2.51 9.77
N ALA A 101 -4.84 1.34 9.29
CA ALA A 101 -4.95 1.02 7.87
C ALA A 101 -5.09 -0.49 7.61
N PHE A 102 -5.75 -0.80 6.51
CA PHE A 102 -5.56 -2.06 5.81
C PHE A 102 -4.20 -2.01 5.06
N LEU A 103 -3.57 -3.16 4.88
CA LEU A 103 -2.40 -3.32 4.01
C LEU A 103 -2.73 -2.94 2.55
N GLY A 104 -3.98 -3.07 2.15
CA GLY A 104 -4.46 -2.49 0.90
C GLY A 104 -5.86 -2.90 0.50
N ARG A 105 -6.28 -2.36 -0.64
CA ARG A 105 -7.51 -2.74 -1.33
C ARG A 105 -7.26 -3.01 -2.81
N ALA A 106 -8.07 -3.91 -3.38
CA ALA A 106 -7.96 -4.27 -4.79
C ALA A 106 -8.54 -3.17 -5.70
N TYR A 107 -7.68 -2.26 -6.19
CA TYR A 107 -8.10 -1.23 -7.15
C TYR A 107 -8.60 -1.84 -8.48
N ARG A 108 -8.05 -3.00 -8.84
CA ARG A 108 -8.44 -3.83 -9.98
C ARG A 108 -8.44 -5.31 -9.63
N GLY A 109 -9.12 -6.10 -10.47
CA GLY A 109 -9.50 -7.48 -10.15
C GLY A 109 -8.36 -8.48 -10.01
N TYR A 110 -7.13 -8.14 -10.45
CA TYR A 110 -5.95 -9.01 -10.36
C TYR A 110 -4.85 -8.39 -9.47
N SER A 111 -5.24 -7.47 -8.58
CA SER A 111 -4.36 -6.80 -7.63
C SER A 111 -3.39 -7.76 -6.97
N ARG A 112 -2.11 -7.35 -6.91
CA ARG A 112 -1.00 -8.16 -6.43
C ARG A 112 -0.05 -7.32 -5.60
N VAL A 113 0.05 -7.66 -4.31
CA VAL A 113 0.92 -6.98 -3.35
C VAL A 113 1.53 -8.02 -2.41
N VAL A 114 2.83 -7.93 -2.18
CA VAL A 114 3.57 -8.86 -1.31
C VAL A 114 4.30 -8.07 -0.24
N PHE A 115 4.17 -8.49 1.01
CA PHE A 115 4.99 -8.03 2.13
C PHE A 115 5.89 -9.18 2.59
N TYR A 116 7.20 -9.01 2.47
CA TYR A 116 8.20 -10.04 2.81
C TYR A 116 9.20 -9.45 3.82
N GLY A 117 9.42 -10.12 4.94
CA GLY A 117 10.33 -9.67 6.00
C GLY A 117 9.98 -8.29 6.58
N THR A 118 8.73 -7.84 6.42
CA THR A 118 8.27 -6.50 6.79
C THR A 118 7.66 -6.51 8.19
N THR A 119 8.18 -5.70 9.09
CA THR A 119 7.63 -5.54 10.45
C THR A 119 6.39 -4.65 10.41
N MET A 120 5.31 -5.09 11.04
CA MET A 120 4.03 -4.37 11.08
C MET A 120 3.62 -4.11 12.53
N SER A 121 3.46 -2.83 12.89
CA SER A 121 2.93 -2.44 14.20
C SER A 121 1.40 -2.58 14.26
N SER A 122 0.80 -2.20 15.39
CA SER A 122 -0.65 -2.26 15.62
C SER A 122 -1.47 -1.27 14.79
N VAL A 123 -0.85 -0.50 13.90
CA VAL A 123 -1.55 0.35 12.92
C VAL A 123 -2.29 -0.48 11.86
N VAL A 124 -1.82 -1.71 11.59
CA VAL A 124 -2.49 -2.61 10.65
C VAL A 124 -3.69 -3.25 11.33
N VAL A 125 -4.87 -3.12 10.71
CA VAL A 125 -6.11 -3.72 11.23
C VAL A 125 -6.09 -5.25 11.04
N PRO A 126 -6.72 -6.04 11.94
CA PRO A 126 -6.66 -7.50 11.91
C PRO A 126 -7.17 -8.15 10.61
N GLU A 127 -8.12 -7.50 9.94
CA GLU A 127 -8.67 -7.95 8.67
C GLU A 127 -7.61 -7.96 7.55
N GLY A 128 -6.59 -7.11 7.66
CA GLY A 128 -5.46 -7.00 6.74
C GLY A 128 -5.82 -6.35 5.41
N TRP A 129 -6.87 -6.80 4.72
CA TRP A 129 -7.14 -6.47 3.32
C TRP A 129 -8.62 -6.23 3.02
N ASN A 130 -8.87 -5.51 1.92
CA ASN A 130 -10.22 -5.23 1.44
C ASN A 130 -10.35 -5.55 -0.06
N ALA A 131 -11.26 -6.47 -0.41
CA ALA A 131 -11.49 -6.86 -1.82
C ALA A 131 -12.16 -5.76 -2.67
N TRP A 132 -12.55 -4.63 -2.06
CA TRP A 132 -13.29 -3.54 -2.67
C TRP A 132 -14.53 -4.03 -3.43
N HIS A 133 -14.56 -3.89 -4.75
CA HIS A 133 -15.67 -4.34 -5.61
C HIS A 133 -15.55 -5.80 -6.06
N TYR A 134 -14.49 -6.50 -5.67
CA TYR A 134 -14.17 -7.87 -6.09
C TYR A 134 -14.46 -8.92 -5.00
N LYS A 135 -15.41 -8.62 -4.10
CA LYS A 135 -15.87 -9.60 -3.12
C LYS A 135 -16.42 -10.85 -3.81
N GLY A 136 -16.00 -12.03 -3.37
CA GLY A 136 -16.31 -13.32 -4.02
C GLY A 136 -15.38 -13.70 -5.17
N HIS A 137 -14.42 -12.84 -5.52
CA HIS A 137 -13.41 -13.05 -6.55
C HIS A 137 -11.97 -12.99 -5.99
N GLU A 138 -11.79 -13.23 -4.70
CA GLU A 138 -10.50 -13.09 -4.01
C GLU A 138 -9.47 -14.13 -4.45
N TYR A 139 -9.89 -15.23 -5.09
CA TYR A 139 -9.01 -16.30 -5.56
C TYR A 139 -8.00 -15.87 -6.64
N VAL A 140 -8.21 -14.73 -7.31
CA VAL A 140 -7.26 -14.14 -8.27
C VAL A 140 -6.37 -13.05 -7.68
N ILE A 141 -6.61 -12.68 -6.42
CA ILE A 141 -5.87 -11.64 -5.71
C ILE A 141 -4.69 -12.31 -5.00
N VAL A 142 -3.45 -11.95 -5.39
CA VAL A 142 -2.24 -12.49 -4.76
C VAL A 142 -1.75 -11.52 -3.72
N ILE A 143 -2.06 -11.86 -2.48
CA ILE A 143 -1.75 -11.06 -1.31
C ILE A 143 -1.15 -12.00 -0.26
N THR A 144 0.10 -11.76 0.12
CA THR A 144 0.77 -12.57 1.15
C THR A 144 1.68 -11.73 2.02
N SER A 145 1.64 -12.00 3.32
CA SER A 145 2.64 -11.58 4.28
C SER A 145 3.45 -12.83 4.66
N ILE A 146 4.75 -12.79 4.37
CA ILE A 146 5.68 -13.84 4.77
C ILE A 146 6.55 -13.25 5.90
N PRO A 147 6.41 -13.76 7.14
CA PRO A 147 7.20 -13.29 8.27
C PRO A 147 8.69 -13.58 8.07
#